data_AF-A0A925KUV2-F1
#
_entry.id   AF-A0A925KUV2-F1
#
_cell.length_a   1.000
_cell.length_b   1.000
_cell.length_c   1.000
_cell.angle_alpha   90.00
_cell.angle_beta   90.00
_cell.angle_gamma   90.00
#
_symmetry.space_group_name_H-M   'P 1'
#
loop_
_entity.id
_entity.type
_entity.pdbx_description
1 polymer ?
#
loop_
_entity_poly.entity_id
_entity_poly.type
_entity_poly.pdbx_seq_one_letter_code
_entity_poly.pdbx_strand_id
1 'polypeptide(L)'
;MKGIFIIVICGCIFFAALEDSSAAEKIDGTQAAARKAVLNGLKDPYSAKFGRFTQVNKDHACYTVNARNSYGGYTGNQEAFLFKSGNKWLVLDIKEKSHEGCIETWKRIQAKDIAESAAQEPRGGRWSAKNLVRADFSFRLREEAASRHHRPDKCI
;
A
#
# COMPACT_ATOMS: atom_id res chain seq x y z
N MET A 1 -9.97 -53.04 -29.01
CA MET A 1 -8.87 -53.47 -28.11
C MET A 1 -8.75 -52.45 -27.00
N LYS A 2 -9.29 -52.76 -25.82
CA LYS A 2 -9.33 -51.87 -24.65
C LYS A 2 -8.19 -52.27 -23.73
N GLY A 3 -7.10 -51.48 -23.74
CA GLY A 3 -5.93 -51.73 -22.90
C GLY A 3 -6.15 -51.20 -21.49
N ILE A 4 -6.12 -52.09 -20.51
CA ILE A 4 -6.19 -51.80 -19.08
C ILE A 4 -4.75 -51.55 -18.60
N PHE A 5 -4.44 -50.33 -18.18
CA PHE A 5 -3.18 -49.99 -17.51
C PHE A 5 -3.37 -50.18 -16.00
N ILE A 6 -2.77 -51.23 -15.44
CA ILE A 6 -2.64 -51.44 -13.99
C ILE A 6 -1.29 -50.81 -13.58
N ILE A 7 -1.32 -49.66 -12.91
CA ILE A 7 -0.14 -49.14 -12.20
C ILE A 7 -0.22 -49.68 -10.78
N VAL A 8 0.64 -50.66 -10.49
CA VAL A 8 0.86 -51.26 -9.19
C VAL A 8 1.48 -50.22 -8.27
N ILE A 9 0.71 -49.82 -7.25
CA ILE A 9 1.18 -49.01 -6.13
C ILE A 9 1.98 -49.93 -5.21
N CYS A 10 3.31 -49.92 -5.38
CA CYS A 10 4.28 -50.35 -4.36
C CYS A 10 4.78 -49.04 -3.74
N GLY A 11 4.46 -48.71 -2.50
CA GLY A 11 4.87 -49.45 -1.31
C GLY A 11 5.77 -48.52 -0.49
N CYS A 12 5.16 -47.86 0.48
CA CYS A 12 5.68 -46.96 1.51
C CYS A 12 7.21 -47.01 1.78
N ILE A 13 7.92 -45.95 1.40
CA ILE A 13 9.09 -45.49 2.16
C ILE A 13 8.81 -44.05 2.59
N PHE A 14 8.56 -43.92 3.88
CA PHE A 14 8.77 -42.74 4.72
C PHE A 14 9.51 -41.58 4.04
N PHE A 15 8.80 -40.51 3.70
CA PHE A 15 9.36 -39.16 3.82
C PHE A 15 8.52 -38.41 4.85
N ALA A 16 8.86 -38.68 6.11
CA ALA A 16 8.40 -37.88 7.22
C ALA A 16 8.94 -36.46 7.05
N ALA A 17 8.03 -35.49 7.17
CA ALA A 17 8.26 -34.12 7.62
C ALA A 17 9.49 -33.38 7.03
N LEU A 18 9.26 -32.68 5.93
CA LEU A 18 9.66 -31.28 5.90
C LEU A 18 8.39 -30.47 5.60
N GLU A 19 7.63 -30.18 6.66
CA GLU A 19 6.80 -29.00 6.67
C GLU A 19 7.77 -27.82 6.63
N ASP A 20 8.15 -27.42 5.41
CA ASP A 20 8.56 -26.05 5.19
C ASP A 20 7.39 -25.20 5.68
N SER A 21 7.53 -24.68 6.89
CA SER A 21 6.75 -23.55 7.38
C SER A 21 7.15 -22.33 6.55
N SER A 22 7.03 -22.41 5.21
CA SER A 22 6.77 -21.23 4.43
C SER A 22 5.35 -20.84 4.81
N ALA A 23 5.25 -20.07 5.89
CA ALA A 23 4.28 -19.01 5.96
C ALA A 23 4.52 -18.16 4.70
N ALA A 24 3.98 -18.62 3.57
CA ALA A 24 3.67 -17.80 2.42
C ALA A 24 2.55 -16.90 2.93
N GLU A 25 2.95 -15.92 3.75
CA GLU A 25 2.12 -14.78 4.10
C GLU A 25 1.56 -14.31 2.77
N LYS A 26 0.24 -14.29 2.66
CA LYS A 26 -0.45 -13.92 1.43
C LYS A 26 -0.02 -12.48 1.15
N ILE A 27 1.02 -12.31 0.34
CA ILE A 27 1.57 -11.00 0.06
C ILE A 27 0.48 -10.26 -0.67
N ASP A 28 -0.21 -9.39 0.05
CA ASP A 28 -1.16 -8.46 -0.51
C ASP A 28 -0.43 -7.77 -1.68
N GLY A 29 -1.07 -7.66 -2.85
CA GLY A 29 -0.47 -6.99 -4.01
C GLY A 29 0.07 -5.59 -3.64
N THR A 30 -0.53 -4.97 -2.63
CA THR A 30 -0.07 -3.73 -2.00
C THR A 30 1.32 -3.85 -1.36
N GLN A 31 1.58 -4.91 -0.60
CA GLN A 31 2.86 -5.18 0.05
C GLN A 31 3.95 -5.50 -0.98
N ALA A 32 3.63 -6.29 -2.03
CA ALA A 32 4.58 -6.58 -3.10
C ALA A 32 5.02 -5.31 -3.84
N ALA A 33 4.07 -4.42 -4.16
CA ALA A 33 4.36 -3.15 -4.81
C ALA A 33 5.17 -2.22 -3.90
N ALA A 34 4.84 -2.15 -2.61
CA ALA A 34 5.60 -1.40 -1.62
C ALA A 34 7.03 -1.93 -1.46
N ARG A 35 7.20 -3.25 -1.38
CA ARG A 35 8.51 -3.91 -1.31
C ARG A 35 9.40 -3.52 -2.50
N LYS A 36 8.83 -3.54 -3.72
CA LYS A 36 9.55 -3.14 -4.92
C LYS A 36 10.01 -1.68 -4.85
N ALA A 37 9.18 -0.78 -4.32
CA ALA A 37 9.56 0.62 -4.13
C ALA A 37 10.70 0.78 -3.13
N VAL A 38 10.68 0.05 -2.01
CA VAL A 38 11.78 0.04 -1.02
C VAL A 38 13.07 -0.47 -1.64
N LEU A 39 13.02 -1.61 -2.36
CA LEU A 39 14.21 -2.17 -3.03
C LEU A 39 14.88 -1.16 -3.97
N ASN A 40 14.09 -0.39 -4.72
CA ASN A 40 14.61 0.63 -5.63
C ASN A 40 15.28 1.82 -4.89
N GLY A 41 14.96 2.04 -3.62
CA GLY A 41 15.55 3.10 -2.79
C GLY A 41 16.80 2.67 -2.01
N LEU A 42 17.11 1.37 -1.96
CA LEU A 42 18.26 0.85 -1.23
C LEU A 42 19.53 0.82 -2.08
N LYS A 43 20.69 1.00 -1.43
CA LYS A 43 22.00 0.88 -2.09
C LYS A 43 22.30 -0.55 -2.53
N ASP A 44 21.91 -1.52 -1.71
CA ASP A 44 22.04 -2.95 -2.00
C ASP A 44 20.68 -3.64 -1.84
N PRO A 45 19.92 -3.81 -2.94
CA PRO A 45 18.59 -4.40 -2.87
C PRO A 45 18.61 -5.89 -2.51
N TYR A 46 19.70 -6.61 -2.79
CA TYR A 46 19.75 -8.06 -2.62
C TYR A 46 20.01 -8.49 -1.18
N SER A 47 20.64 -7.64 -0.36
CA SER A 47 20.82 -7.90 1.07
C SER A 47 19.66 -7.44 1.95
N ALA A 48 18.63 -6.81 1.36
CA ALA A 48 17.50 -6.26 2.08
C ALA A 48 16.66 -7.36 2.73
N LYS A 49 16.55 -7.30 4.06
CA LYS A 49 15.65 -8.12 4.86
C LYS A 49 14.43 -7.28 5.23
N PHE A 50 13.25 -7.82 4.95
CA PHE A 50 11.99 -7.16 5.22
C PHE A 50 11.36 -7.72 6.49
N GLY A 51 10.83 -6.84 7.34
CA GLY A 51 10.10 -7.20 8.55
C GLY A 51 8.61 -6.90 8.40
N ARG A 52 8.06 -6.22 9.41
CA ARG A 52 6.63 -5.91 9.51
C ARG A 52 6.23 -4.82 8.51
N PHE A 53 5.12 -5.06 7.81
CA PHE A 53 4.47 -4.08 6.96
C PHE A 53 3.14 -3.66 7.58
N THR A 54 2.93 -2.37 7.79
CA THR A 54 1.66 -1.83 8.27
C THR A 54 1.22 -0.69 7.36
N GLN A 55 0.09 -0.89 6.71
CA GLN A 55 -0.58 0.17 5.98
C GLN A 55 -1.38 1.02 6.98
N VAL A 56 -1.00 2.30 7.11
CA VAL A 56 -1.70 3.24 8.00
C VAL A 56 -3.02 3.67 7.35
N ASN A 57 -2.93 4.07 6.08
CA ASN A 57 -4.04 4.56 5.25
C ASN A 57 -3.93 4.05 3.80
N LYS A 58 -4.90 4.40 2.95
CA LYS A 58 -4.85 4.13 1.50
C LYS A 58 -3.55 4.59 0.84
N ASP A 59 -2.99 5.71 1.32
CA ASP A 59 -1.84 6.36 0.70
C ASP A 59 -0.55 6.32 1.54
N HIS A 60 -0.59 5.79 2.77
CA HIS A 60 0.56 5.82 3.67
C HIS A 60 0.81 4.44 4.29
N ALA A 61 2.08 4.03 4.33
CA ALA A 61 2.49 2.79 4.95
C ALA A 61 3.86 2.92 5.64
N CYS A 62 4.11 1.99 6.55
CA CYS A 62 5.38 1.80 7.24
C CYS A 62 5.90 0.39 6.93
N TYR A 63 7.18 0.27 6.65
CA TYR A 63 7.81 -1.02 6.38
C TYR A 63 9.16 -1.12 7.07
N THR A 64 9.30 -2.08 7.98
CA THR A 64 10.58 -2.42 8.59
C THR A 64 11.51 -3.03 7.54
N VAL A 65 12.70 -2.46 7.40
CA VAL A 65 13.74 -2.92 6.48
C VAL A 65 15.11 -2.90 7.16
N ASN A 66 15.92 -3.91 6.89
CA ASN A 66 17.30 -3.98 7.32
C ASN A 66 18.17 -4.35 6.11
N ALA A 67 19.03 -3.44 5.68
CA ALA A 67 19.87 -3.61 4.50
C ALA A 67 21.34 -3.33 4.84
N ARG A 68 22.26 -3.83 4.01
CA ARG A 68 23.68 -3.51 4.17
C ARG A 68 23.99 -2.11 3.67
N ASN A 69 24.87 -1.42 4.38
CA ASN A 69 25.46 -0.18 3.91
C ASN A 69 26.65 -0.46 2.98
N SER A 70 27.25 0.60 2.42
CA SER A 70 28.44 0.51 1.55
C SER A 70 29.69 -0.02 2.26
N TYR A 71 29.70 -0.07 3.59
CA TYR A 71 30.79 -0.62 4.40
C TYR A 71 30.62 -2.11 4.71
N GLY A 72 29.58 -2.75 4.15
CA GLY A 72 29.33 -4.19 4.28
C GLY A 72 28.59 -4.61 5.56
N GLY A 73 28.35 -3.68 6.49
CA GLY A 73 27.60 -3.91 7.73
C GLY A 73 26.10 -3.67 7.56
N TYR A 74 25.29 -4.38 8.35
CA TYR A 74 23.86 -4.10 8.44
C TYR A 74 23.62 -2.83 9.25
N THR A 75 22.72 -1.98 8.77
CA THR A 75 22.37 -0.72 9.45
C THR A 75 21.48 -0.91 10.67
N GLY A 76 21.00 -2.13 10.91
CA GLY A 76 19.98 -2.41 11.91
C GLY A 76 18.57 -2.27 11.33
N ASN A 77 17.57 -2.45 12.19
CA ASN A 77 16.17 -2.33 11.79
C ASN A 77 15.83 -0.85 11.60
N GLN A 78 15.54 -0.48 10.36
CA GLN A 78 15.08 0.85 9.98
C GLN A 78 13.63 0.77 9.50
N GLU A 79 12.93 1.91 9.54
CA GLU A 79 11.57 2.03 9.04
C GLU A 79 11.55 2.89 7.78
N ALA A 80 11.03 2.31 6.70
CA ALA A 80 10.77 3.00 5.46
C ALA A 80 9.39 3.68 5.52
N PHE A 81 9.39 5.00 5.36
CA PHE A 81 8.19 5.82 5.24
C PHE A 81 7.72 5.79 3.79
N LEU A 82 6.57 5.17 3.55
CA LEU A 82 6.02 4.98 2.21
C LEU A 82 4.81 5.89 1.98
N PHE A 83 4.78 6.49 0.80
CA PHE A 83 3.67 7.29 0.30
C PHE A 83 3.21 6.76 -1.06
N LYS A 84 1.90 6.66 -1.26
CA LYS A 84 1.30 6.23 -2.52
C LYS A 84 0.93 7.46 -3.34
N SER A 85 1.51 7.56 -4.53
CA SER A 85 1.11 8.55 -5.53
C SER A 85 0.47 7.82 -6.71
N GLY A 86 -0.85 7.91 -6.82
CA GLY A 86 -1.64 7.12 -7.76
C GLY A 86 -1.51 5.61 -7.50
N ASN A 87 -0.93 4.88 -8.45
CA ASN A 87 -0.72 3.42 -8.36
C ASN A 87 0.72 3.03 -8.03
N LYS A 88 1.57 3.98 -7.64
CA LYS A 88 2.98 3.72 -7.33
C LYS A 88 3.27 4.08 -5.88
N TRP A 89 4.02 3.20 -5.21
CA TRP A 89 4.61 3.49 -3.91
C TRP A 89 5.94 4.23 -4.10
N LEU A 90 6.14 5.26 -3.29
CA LEU A 90 7.35 6.05 -3.22
C LEU A 90 7.89 5.96 -1.80
N VAL A 91 9.22 5.83 -1.69
CA VAL A 91 9.92 5.91 -0.41
C VAL A 91 10.23 7.38 -0.16
N LEU A 92 9.70 7.93 0.92
CA LEU A 92 10.02 9.29 1.33
C LEU A 92 11.31 9.35 2.13
N ASP A 93 11.49 8.38 3.03
CA ASP A 93 12.63 8.34 3.94
C ASP A 93 12.82 6.94 4.52
N ILE A 94 14.04 6.63 4.96
CA ILE A 94 14.39 5.41 5.68
C ILE A 94 15.21 5.83 6.90
N LYS A 95 14.66 5.64 8.10
CA LYS A 95 15.27 6.11 9.35
C LYS A 95 15.22 5.04 10.43
N GLU A 96 16.18 5.10 11.34
CA GLU A 96 16.14 4.30 12.56
C GLU A 96 15.03 4.86 13.47
N LYS A 97 13.89 4.18 13.48
CA LYS A 97 12.74 4.49 14.32
C LYS A 97 12.02 3.18 14.62
N SER A 98 11.29 3.13 15.75
CA SER A 98 10.37 2.03 15.95
C SER A 98 9.22 2.09 14.93
N HIS A 99 8.70 0.91 14.58
CA HIS A 99 7.57 0.77 13.68
C HIS A 99 6.33 1.52 14.19
N GLU A 100 6.07 1.42 15.50
CA GLU A 100 5.00 2.15 16.19
C GLU A 100 5.20 3.67 16.04
N GLY A 101 6.45 4.13 16.14
CA GLY A 101 6.82 5.52 15.92
C GLY A 101 6.60 5.99 14.49
N CYS A 102 6.76 5.11 13.48
CA CYS A 102 6.41 5.41 12.10
C CYS A 102 4.89 5.60 11.94
N ILE A 103 4.09 4.67 12.48
CA ILE A 103 2.62 4.72 12.44
C ILE A 103 2.11 5.99 13.10
N GLU A 104 2.62 6.33 14.30
CA GLU A 104 2.21 7.53 15.02
C GLU A 104 2.55 8.81 14.25
N THR A 105 3.69 8.84 13.56
CA THR A 105 4.09 9.99 12.74
C THR A 105 3.08 10.25 11.63
N TRP A 106 2.67 9.19 10.92
CA TRP A 106 1.66 9.32 9.88
C TRP A 106 0.31 9.78 10.42
N LYS A 107 -0.11 9.26 11.58
CA LYS A 107 -1.35 9.71 12.24
C LYS A 107 -1.29 11.19 12.60
N ARG A 108 -0.15 11.69 13.10
CA ARG A 108 0.02 13.11 13.42
C ARG A 108 -0.02 14.00 12.18
N ILE A 109 0.58 13.58 11.08
CA ILE A 109 0.55 14.33 9.81
C ILE A 109 -0.89 14.43 9.30
N GLN A 110 -1.61 13.30 9.26
CA GLN A 110 -3.01 13.30 8.82
C GLN A 110 -3.92 14.16 9.70
N ALA A 111 -3.72 14.10 11.03
CA ALA A 111 -4.50 14.93 11.94
C ALA A 111 -4.26 16.43 11.71
N LYS A 112 -3.02 16.82 11.35
CA LYS A 112 -2.70 18.21 11.00
C LYS A 112 -3.34 18.63 9.68
N ASP A 113 -3.26 17.79 8.64
CA ASP A 113 -3.89 18.10 7.35
C ASP A 113 -5.40 18.29 7.49
N ILE A 114 -6.05 17.46 8.32
CA ILE A 114 -7.47 17.58 8.65
C ILE A 114 -7.73 18.89 9.42
N ALA A 115 -6.94 19.19 10.44
CA ALA A 115 -7.10 20.42 11.23
C ALA A 115 -6.88 21.70 10.40
N GLU A 116 -5.90 21.71 9.50
CA GLU A 116 -5.60 22.83 8.61
C GLU A 116 -6.70 23.01 7.56
N SER A 117 -7.18 21.92 6.96
CA SER A 117 -8.29 21.97 6.00
C SER A 117 -9.61 22.46 6.65
N ALA A 118 -9.85 22.10 7.91
CA ALA A 118 -11.00 22.60 8.68
C ALA A 118 -10.85 24.09 9.06
N ALA A 119 -9.62 24.55 9.35
CA ALA A 119 -9.36 25.95 9.67
C ALA A 119 -9.45 26.89 8.45
N GLN A 120 -9.45 26.35 7.23
CA GLN A 120 -9.62 27.07 5.97
C GLN A 120 -11.08 27.37 5.60
N GLU A 121 -12.05 27.11 6.49
CA GLU A 121 -13.38 27.68 6.36
C GLU A 121 -13.33 29.22 6.28
N PRO A 122 -14.18 29.85 5.44
CA PRO A 122 -14.07 31.27 5.14
C PRO A 122 -14.33 32.10 6.40
N ARG A 123 -13.26 32.67 6.96
CA ARG A 123 -13.35 33.72 7.97
C ARG A 123 -14.11 34.92 7.37
N GLY A 124 -15.43 34.93 7.56
CA GLY A 124 -16.25 36.15 7.69
C GLY A 124 -16.19 37.17 6.55
N GLY A 125 -15.81 36.78 5.34
CA GLY A 125 -15.91 37.65 4.17
C GLY A 125 -17.34 37.64 3.66
N ARG A 126 -18.15 38.63 4.06
CA ARG A 126 -19.39 39.10 3.40
C ARG A 126 -19.62 38.40 2.05
N TRP A 127 -20.62 37.53 2.00
CA TRP A 127 -21.08 36.90 0.76
C TRP A 127 -21.39 37.98 -0.27
N SER A 128 -20.48 38.25 -1.20
CA SER A 128 -20.82 39.00 -2.40
C SER A 128 -21.69 38.10 -3.25
N ALA A 129 -22.90 38.57 -3.60
CA ALA A 129 -23.90 37.83 -4.37
C ALA A 129 -23.36 37.24 -5.70
N LYS A 130 -22.19 37.70 -6.16
CA LYS A 130 -21.49 37.16 -7.34
C LYS A 130 -20.93 35.73 -7.15
N ASN A 131 -20.66 35.28 -5.92
CA ASN A 131 -20.11 33.92 -5.67
C ASN A 131 -21.18 32.85 -5.48
N LEU A 132 -22.46 33.22 -5.34
CA LEU A 132 -23.57 32.28 -5.23
C LEU A 132 -23.78 31.49 -6.53
N VAL A 133 -23.49 32.10 -7.67
CA VAL A 133 -23.66 31.48 -9.00
C VAL A 133 -22.57 30.43 -9.30
N ARG A 134 -21.42 30.47 -8.61
CA ARG A 134 -20.29 29.56 -8.87
C ARG A 134 -20.35 28.29 -8.04
N ALA A 135 -20.98 28.32 -6.87
CA ALA A 135 -21.23 27.13 -6.05
C ALA A 135 -22.33 26.24 -6.66
N ASP A 136 -23.28 26.84 -7.37
CA ASP A 136 -24.36 26.11 -8.06
C ASP A 136 -23.84 25.34 -9.30
N PHE A 137 -22.83 25.87 -10.00
CA PHE A 137 -22.24 25.21 -11.18
C PHE A 137 -21.42 23.95 -10.83
N SER A 138 -20.80 23.91 -9.65
CA SER A 138 -20.01 22.75 -9.20
C SER A 138 -20.88 21.58 -8.71
N PHE A 139 -22.07 21.88 -8.20
CA PHE A 139 -23.05 20.85 -7.83
C PHE A 139 -23.69 20.21 -9.06
N ARG A 140 -24.00 21.02 -10.09
CA ARG A 140 -24.61 20.54 -11.34
C ARG A 140 -23.70 19.62 -12.17
N LEU A 141 -22.38 19.85 -12.17
CA LEU A 141 -21.43 18.95 -12.83
C LEU A 141 -21.29 17.59 -12.14
N ARG A 142 -21.66 17.50 -10.85
CA ARG A 142 -21.63 16.23 -10.10
C ARG A 142 -22.86 15.36 -10.40
N GLU A 143 -23.99 15.94 -10.76
CA GLU A 143 -25.20 15.20 -11.18
C GLU A 143 -25.09 14.64 -12.62
N GLU A 144 -24.47 15.37 -13.57
CA GLU A 144 -24.33 14.87 -14.94
C GLU A 144 -23.36 13.68 -15.10
N ALA A 145 -22.43 13.50 -14.15
CA ALA A 145 -21.51 12.36 -14.15
C ALA A 145 -22.18 11.05 -13.66
N ALA A 146 -23.21 11.13 -12.83
CA ALA A 146 -23.92 9.96 -12.30
C ALA A 146 -24.92 9.35 -13.31
N SER A 147 -25.35 10.10 -14.31
CA SER A 147 -26.34 9.65 -15.30
C SER A 147 -25.75 8.83 -16.47
N ARG A 148 -24.43 8.89 -16.72
CA ARG A 148 -23.80 8.25 -17.90
C ARG A 148 -23.40 6.78 -17.74
N HIS A 149 -23.66 6.14 -16.61
CA HIS A 149 -23.31 4.72 -16.39
C HIS A 149 -24.47 3.73 -16.35
N HIS A 150 -25.64 4.09 -16.90
CA HIS A 150 -26.71 3.13 -17.16
C HIS A 150 -26.89 2.91 -18.67
N ARG A 151 -26.02 2.07 -19.26
CA ARG A 151 -26.39 1.33 -20.48
C ARG A 151 -26.76 -0.08 -20.05
N PRO A 152 -28.04 -0.49 -20.13
CA PRO A 152 -28.39 -1.89 -20.08
C PRO A 152 -27.89 -2.55 -21.37
N ASP A 153 -26.96 -3.49 -21.23
CA ASP A 153 -26.56 -4.37 -22.32
C ASP A 153 -27.80 -5.15 -22.78
N LYS A 154 -28.18 -4.92 -24.03
CA LYS A 154 -29.21 -5.68 -24.73
C LYS A 154 -28.73 -7.11 -24.89
N CYS A 155 -29.53 -8.05 -24.38
CA CYS A 155 -29.51 -9.44 -24.78
C CYS A 155 -29.81 -9.55 -26.28
N ILE A 156 -28.99 -10.33 -26.99
CA ILE A 156 -29.35 -11.09 -28.19
C ILE A 156 -28.80 -12.50 -27.98
#